data_AF-A0A7K4HMD1-F1
#
_entry.id   AF-A0A7K4HMD1-F1
#
_cell.length_a   1.000
_cell.length_b   1.000
_cell.length_c   1.000
_cell.angle_alpha   90.00
_cell.angle_beta   90.00
_cell.angle_gamma   90.00
#
_symmetry.space_group_name_H-M   'P 1'
#
loop_
_entity.id
_entity.type
_entity.pdbx_description
1 polymer ?
#
loop_
_entity_poly.entity_id
_entity_poly.type
_entity_poly.pdbx_seq_one_letter_code
_entity_poly.pdbx_strand_id
1 'polypeptide(L)'
;MKRIEIIPGYNPLDGGEAIDDMWCSTMVHDYYLAPEPTDRFQIVAGRMSYKTFDAARRHTRKFAFTLARPPGVEPHTMAAFKSKDTGVWSFLVISQLRDDAPPIPGATVIYRPEADVCAEWVQMRYTLMCDRFDAFCRLAKKERMLKNLMRRKYQSKMQGA
;
A
#
# COMPACT_ATOMS: atom_id res chain seq x y z
N MET A 1 -23.07 4.22 -0.22
CA MET A 1 -22.79 3.16 0.77
C MET A 1 -21.28 2.98 0.89
N LYS A 2 -20.71 3.00 2.09
CA LYS A 2 -19.29 2.62 2.28
C LYS A 2 -19.24 1.12 2.45
N ARG A 3 -18.61 0.39 1.52
CA ARG A 3 -18.38 -1.05 1.69
C ARG A 3 -16.87 -1.25 1.87
N ILE A 4 -16.40 -0.90 3.07
CA ILE A 4 -15.19 -1.49 3.61
C ILE A 4 -15.66 -2.81 4.21
N GLU A 5 -15.12 -3.92 3.72
CA GLU A 5 -15.44 -5.27 4.17
C GLU A 5 -14.17 -5.87 4.75
N ILE A 6 -14.18 -6.20 6.04
CA ILE A 6 -13.09 -6.95 6.68
C ILE A 6 -13.29 -8.42 6.32
N ILE A 7 -12.25 -9.06 5.80
CA ILE A 7 -12.29 -10.46 5.40
C ILE A 7 -11.26 -11.22 6.24
N PRO A 8 -11.68 -12.09 7.16
CA PRO A 8 -10.76 -12.84 8.01
C PRO A 8 -9.78 -13.68 7.19
N GLY A 9 -8.50 -13.64 7.54
CA GLY A 9 -7.46 -14.39 6.84
C GLY A 9 -7.18 -13.94 5.40
N TYR A 10 -7.86 -12.92 4.88
CA TYR A 10 -7.59 -12.40 3.54
C TYR A 10 -6.33 -11.56 3.57
N ASN A 11 -5.23 -12.07 3.06
CA ASN A 11 -4.09 -11.23 2.75
C ASN A 11 -4.20 -10.76 1.29
N PRO A 12 -4.41 -9.46 1.00
CA PRO A 12 -4.48 -8.96 -0.37
C PRO A 12 -3.18 -9.19 -1.16
N LEU A 13 -2.09 -9.51 -0.47
CA LEU A 13 -0.81 -9.82 -1.07
C LEU A 13 -0.63 -11.31 -1.41
N ASP A 14 -1.37 -12.23 -0.77
CA ASP A 14 -1.30 -13.67 -1.05
C ASP A 14 -1.95 -14.04 -2.38
N GLY A 15 -2.88 -13.21 -2.87
CA GLY A 15 -3.70 -13.50 -4.04
C GLY A 15 -2.97 -13.52 -5.38
N GLY A 16 -1.66 -13.22 -5.43
CA GLY A 16 -0.91 -13.15 -6.69
C GLY A 16 -1.50 -12.15 -7.71
N GLU A 17 -2.44 -11.30 -7.28
CA GLU A 17 -3.16 -10.42 -8.17
C GLU A 17 -2.18 -9.45 -8.81
N ALA A 18 -2.29 -9.25 -10.12
CA ALA A 18 -1.57 -8.17 -10.76
C ALA A 18 -2.01 -6.86 -10.10
N ILE A 19 -1.06 -6.14 -9.50
CA ILE A 19 -1.33 -4.87 -8.82
C ILE A 19 -1.22 -3.75 -9.85
N ASP A 20 -2.28 -2.97 -9.99
CA ASP A 20 -2.35 -1.79 -10.87
C ASP A 20 -1.85 -0.52 -10.15
N ASP A 21 -2.17 -0.41 -8.86
CA ASP A 21 -1.79 0.74 -8.04
C ASP A 21 -1.63 0.32 -6.57
N MET A 22 -0.74 0.99 -5.85
CA MET A 22 -0.46 0.70 -4.45
C MET A 22 -0.07 1.95 -3.68
N TRP A 23 -0.54 1.99 -2.44
CA TRP A 23 -0.09 2.92 -1.43
C TRP A 23 0.38 2.16 -0.20
N CYS A 24 1.50 2.60 0.38
CA CYS A 24 2.01 2.10 1.64
C CYS A 24 2.34 3.28 2.56
N SER A 25 2.10 3.10 3.86
CA SER A 25 2.60 3.99 4.91
C SER A 25 3.04 3.14 6.10
N THR A 26 4.33 3.19 6.41
CA THR A 26 4.86 2.79 7.72
C THR A 26 4.55 3.93 8.69
N MET A 27 3.87 3.64 9.81
CA MET A 27 3.40 4.68 10.73
C MET A 27 4.07 4.65 12.11
N VAL A 28 4.73 3.55 12.49
CA VAL A 28 5.44 3.47 13.77
C VAL A 28 6.90 3.17 13.51
N HIS A 29 7.76 4.14 13.88
CA HIS A 29 9.21 3.97 13.97
C HIS A 29 9.70 3.95 15.43
N ASP A 30 8.87 4.41 16.37
CA ASP A 30 9.23 4.48 17.78
C ASP A 30 8.57 3.33 18.54
N TYR A 31 9.26 2.19 18.60
CA TYR A 31 8.95 1.18 19.59
C TYR A 31 9.30 1.76 20.96
N TYR A 32 8.28 2.00 21.81
CA TYR A 32 8.47 2.50 23.17
C TYR A 32 9.30 1.55 24.07
N LEU A 33 9.58 0.33 23.61
CA LEU A 33 10.36 -0.70 24.28
C LEU A 33 11.27 -1.42 23.26
N ALA A 34 12.31 -2.09 23.77
CA ALA A 34 13.13 -2.97 22.94
C ALA A 34 12.21 -4.04 22.30
N PRO A 35 12.30 -4.27 20.98
CA PRO A 35 11.42 -5.19 20.28
C PRO A 35 11.65 -6.64 20.75
N GLU A 36 10.61 -7.29 21.25
CA GLU A 36 10.66 -8.69 21.70
C GLU A 36 9.97 -9.62 20.70
N PRO A 37 10.50 -10.84 20.45
CA PRO A 37 9.86 -11.81 19.55
C PRO A 37 8.44 -12.20 19.97
N THR A 38 8.12 -12.08 21.26
CA THR A 38 6.81 -12.38 21.83
C THR A 38 5.79 -11.25 21.67
N ASP A 39 6.20 -10.08 21.16
CA ASP A 39 5.28 -8.97 20.91
C ASP A 39 4.18 -9.41 19.97
N ARG A 40 2.94 -9.11 20.36
CA ARG A 40 1.75 -9.49 19.61
C ARG A 40 1.40 -8.41 18.61
N PHE A 41 1.04 -8.84 17.42
CA PHE A 41 0.51 -8.00 16.36
C PHE A 41 -0.83 -8.56 15.91
N GLN A 42 -1.60 -7.70 15.26
CA GLN A 42 -2.78 -8.12 14.53
C GLN A 42 -2.71 -7.60 13.10
N ILE A 43 -3.16 -8.43 12.17
CA ILE A 43 -3.37 -8.11 10.77
C ILE A 43 -4.87 -7.98 10.53
N VAL A 44 -5.28 -6.81 10.05
CA VAL A 44 -6.64 -6.55 9.58
C VAL A 44 -6.59 -6.26 8.10
N ALA A 45 -7.34 -7.02 7.33
CA ALA A 45 -7.34 -6.88 5.90
C ALA A 45 -8.76 -7.02 5.33
N GLY A 46 -8.93 -6.52 4.12
CA GLY A 46 -10.26 -6.40 3.56
C GLY A 46 -10.31 -5.71 2.20
N ARG A 47 -11.54 -5.49 1.75
CA ARG A 47 -11.87 -4.88 0.45
C ARG A 47 -12.56 -3.54 0.64
N MET A 48 -12.43 -2.69 -0.37
CA MET A 48 -12.98 -1.35 -0.44
C MET A 48 -13.49 -1.06 -1.85
N SER A 49 -14.77 -0.72 -1.96
CA SER A 49 -15.38 -0.37 -3.25
C SER A 49 -15.15 1.09 -3.66
N TYR A 50 -13.90 1.53 -3.76
CA TYR A 50 -13.55 2.86 -4.27
C TYR A 50 -13.13 2.81 -5.74
N LYS A 51 -13.40 3.88 -6.49
CA LYS A 51 -12.93 4.01 -7.89
C LYS A 51 -11.62 4.81 -8.01
N THR A 52 -11.23 5.55 -6.97
CA THR A 52 -10.12 6.51 -7.01
C THR A 52 -9.12 6.29 -5.87
N PHE A 53 -7.84 6.55 -6.15
CA PHE A 53 -6.72 6.40 -5.22
C PHE A 53 -6.88 7.23 -3.94
N ASP A 54 -7.17 8.52 -4.07
CA ASP A 54 -7.23 9.43 -2.92
C ASP A 54 -8.30 9.03 -1.89
N ALA A 55 -9.44 8.53 -2.37
CA ALA A 55 -10.49 8.04 -1.51
C ALA A 55 -10.04 6.77 -0.75
N ALA A 56 -9.36 5.84 -1.44
CA ALA A 56 -8.81 4.64 -0.82
C ALA A 56 -7.79 5.01 0.27
N ARG A 57 -6.78 5.83 -0.06
CA ARG A 57 -5.76 6.31 0.89
C ARG A 57 -6.37 6.96 2.13
N ARG A 58 -7.29 7.91 1.95
CA ARG A 58 -7.94 8.62 3.07
C ARG A 58 -8.72 7.66 3.98
N HIS A 59 -9.39 6.67 3.41
CA HIS A 59 -10.21 5.73 4.18
C HIS A 59 -9.38 4.66 4.86
N THR A 60 -8.34 4.11 4.23
CA THR A 60 -7.41 3.18 4.89
C THR A 60 -6.74 3.87 6.08
N ARG A 61 -6.29 5.13 5.91
CA ARG A 61 -5.71 5.91 7.01
C ARG A 61 -6.72 6.15 8.13
N LYS A 62 -7.96 6.57 7.78
CA LYS A 62 -9.04 6.74 8.77
C LYS A 62 -9.38 5.43 9.48
N PHE A 63 -9.40 4.31 8.76
CA PHE A 63 -9.68 2.98 9.29
C PHE A 63 -8.59 2.59 10.29
N ALA A 64 -7.32 2.66 9.91
CA ALA A 64 -6.19 2.39 10.81
C ALA A 64 -6.21 3.28 12.06
N PHE A 65 -6.51 4.57 11.94
CA PHE A 65 -6.69 5.43 13.11
C PHE A 65 -7.91 5.08 13.95
N THR A 66 -8.95 4.52 13.34
CA THR A 66 -10.12 4.01 14.09
C THR A 66 -9.76 2.73 14.83
N LEU A 67 -8.95 1.86 14.21
CA LEU A 67 -8.39 0.67 14.84
C LEU A 67 -7.45 1.01 16.00
N ALA A 68 -6.76 2.15 15.94
CA ALA A 68 -5.85 2.65 16.97
C ALA A 68 -6.53 3.44 18.10
N ARG A 69 -7.87 3.59 18.07
CA ARG A 69 -8.63 4.28 19.13
C ARG A 69 -8.83 3.50 20.43
N PRO A 70 -8.93 2.16 20.44
CA PRO A 70 -8.85 1.43 21.70
C PRO A 70 -7.47 1.65 22.31
N PRO A 71 -7.37 1.90 23.63
CA PRO A 71 -6.09 1.87 24.31
C PRO A 71 -5.40 0.53 24.01
N GLY A 72 -4.15 0.62 23.58
CA GLY A 72 -3.30 -0.55 23.36
C GLY A 72 -3.26 -1.14 21.95
N VAL A 73 -3.79 -0.44 20.94
CA VAL A 73 -3.56 -0.80 19.53
C VAL A 73 -2.77 0.31 18.84
N GLU A 74 -1.57 -0.01 18.36
CA GLU A 74 -0.68 0.95 17.71
C GLU A 74 -0.43 0.55 16.24
N PRO A 75 -0.79 1.38 15.25
CA PRO A 75 -0.74 1.00 13.85
C PRO A 75 0.69 1.00 13.32
N HIS A 76 1.23 -0.16 12.96
CA HIS A 76 2.61 -0.33 12.51
C HIS A 76 2.78 -0.02 11.01
N THR A 77 2.03 -0.73 10.16
CA THR A 77 2.09 -0.61 8.70
C THR A 77 0.70 -0.61 8.13
N MET A 78 0.44 0.21 7.11
CA MET A 78 -0.78 0.11 6.32
C MET A 78 -0.51 0.18 4.83
N ALA A 79 -1.31 -0.53 4.09
CA ALA A 79 -1.27 -0.51 2.65
C ALA A 79 -2.67 -0.59 2.05
N ALA A 80 -2.81 0.02 0.87
CA ALA A 80 -3.96 -0.10 0.00
C ALA A 80 -3.48 -0.52 -1.39
N PHE A 81 -4.19 -1.45 -2.01
CA PHE A 81 -3.82 -2.09 -3.27
C PHE A 81 -4.99 -2.05 -4.22
N LYS A 82 -4.74 -1.74 -5.48
CA LYS A 82 -5.75 -1.86 -6.53
C LYS A 82 -5.45 -3.08 -7.38
N SER A 83 -6.39 -4.02 -7.38
CA SER A 83 -6.39 -5.16 -8.29
C SER A 83 -6.46 -4.67 -9.73
N LYS A 84 -5.57 -5.17 -10.60
CA LYS A 84 -5.61 -4.88 -12.03
C LYS A 84 -6.81 -5.55 -12.71
N ASP A 85 -7.16 -6.75 -12.25
CA ASP A 85 -8.17 -7.58 -12.90
C ASP A 85 -9.59 -7.13 -12.53
N THR A 86 -9.80 -6.73 -11.27
CA THR A 86 -11.14 -6.34 -10.79
C THR A 86 -11.31 -4.84 -10.63
N GLY A 87 -10.21 -4.07 -10.60
CA GLY A 87 -10.22 -2.64 -10.27
C GLY A 87 -10.62 -2.34 -8.82
N VAL A 88 -10.84 -3.36 -8.00
CA VAL A 88 -11.24 -3.22 -6.59
C VAL A 88 -10.03 -2.86 -5.76
N TRP A 89 -10.24 -1.97 -4.79
CA TRP A 89 -9.23 -1.65 -3.80
C TRP A 89 -9.32 -2.61 -2.63
N SER A 90 -8.19 -3.13 -2.18
CA SER A 90 -8.03 -3.91 -0.96
C SER A 90 -7.09 -3.20 -0.01
N PHE A 91 -7.09 -3.58 1.26
CA PHE A 91 -6.18 -3.02 2.26
C PHE A 91 -5.62 -4.10 3.18
N LEU A 92 -4.47 -3.79 3.75
CA LEU A 92 -3.83 -4.52 4.83
C LEU A 92 -3.36 -3.50 5.87
N VAL A 93 -3.70 -3.73 7.13
CA VAL A 93 -3.23 -2.95 8.28
C VAL A 93 -2.60 -3.92 9.27
N ILE A 94 -1.34 -3.67 9.60
CA ILE A 94 -0.61 -4.35 10.66
C ILE A 94 -0.55 -3.38 11.83
N SER A 95 -0.97 -3.82 13.01
CA SER A 95 -0.90 -3.02 14.24
C SER A 95 -0.37 -3.86 15.39
N GLN A 96 0.48 -3.27 16.22
CA GLN A 96 0.91 -3.87 17.48
C GLN A 96 -0.28 -3.93 18.43
N LEU A 97 -0.38 -5.04 19.16
CA LEU A 97 -1.40 -5.32 20.15
C LEU A 97 -0.71 -5.39 21.51
N ARG A 98 -1.04 -4.47 22.42
CA ARG A 98 -0.57 -4.55 23.82
C ARG A 98 -1.23 -5.72 24.53
N ASP A 99 -0.59 -6.22 25.58
CA ASP A 99 -0.95 -7.47 26.25
C ASP A 99 -2.41 -7.53 26.73
N ASP A 100 -2.98 -6.38 27.10
CA ASP A 100 -4.33 -6.21 27.63
C ASP A 100 -5.39 -5.85 26.57
N ALA A 101 -4.97 -5.56 25.33
CA ALA A 101 -5.88 -5.16 24.28
C ALA A 101 -6.50 -6.39 23.58
N PRO A 102 -7.84 -6.44 23.42
CA PRO A 102 -8.47 -7.46 22.61
C PRO A 102 -8.22 -7.20 21.11
N PRO A 103 -8.00 -8.25 20.30
CA PRO A 103 -7.89 -8.09 18.86
C PRO A 103 -9.21 -7.63 18.24
N ILE A 104 -9.12 -6.95 17.10
CA ILE A 104 -10.29 -6.52 16.34
C ILE A 104 -10.99 -7.75 15.76
N PRO A 105 -12.34 -7.79 15.74
CA PRO A 105 -13.09 -8.89 15.12
C PRO A 105 -12.66 -9.11 13.66
N GLY A 106 -12.29 -10.36 13.33
CA GLY A 106 -11.82 -10.76 12.01
C GLY A 106 -10.33 -10.49 11.75
N ALA A 107 -9.59 -9.96 12.73
CA ALA A 107 -8.15 -9.83 12.64
C ALA A 107 -7.45 -11.18 12.84
N THR A 108 -6.31 -11.35 12.17
CA THR A 108 -5.39 -12.46 12.43
C THR A 108 -4.34 -11.98 13.43
N VAL A 109 -4.20 -12.68 14.56
CA VAL A 109 -3.15 -12.38 15.55
C VAL A 109 -1.88 -13.15 15.19
N ILE A 110 -0.75 -12.46 15.19
CA ILE A 110 0.58 -13.01 14.87
C ILE A 110 1.62 -12.45 15.85
N TYR A 111 2.85 -12.96 15.79
CA TYR A 111 3.96 -12.44 16.58
C TYR A 111 4.88 -11.55 15.73
N ARG A 112 5.84 -10.90 16.41
CA ARG A 112 6.75 -9.94 15.79
C ARG A 112 7.47 -10.47 14.55
N PRO A 113 8.10 -11.66 14.55
CA PRO A 113 8.83 -12.13 13.37
C PRO A 113 7.94 -12.22 12.12
N GLU A 114 6.71 -12.71 12.27
CA GLU A 114 5.75 -12.80 11.18
C GLU A 114 5.24 -11.43 10.75
N ALA A 115 5.06 -10.51 11.71
CA ALA A 115 4.63 -9.13 11.42
C ALA A 115 5.70 -8.35 10.66
N ASP A 116 6.97 -8.52 11.03
CA ASP A 116 8.11 -7.89 10.37
C ASP A 116 8.25 -8.43 8.94
N VAL A 117 8.17 -9.74 8.73
CA VAL A 117 8.16 -10.35 7.39
C VAL A 117 7.01 -9.79 6.54
N CYS A 118 5.81 -9.68 7.11
CA CYS A 118 4.67 -9.09 6.40
C CYS A 118 4.92 -7.63 6.02
N ALA A 119 5.45 -6.82 6.96
CA ALA A 119 5.74 -5.42 6.74
C ALA A 119 6.84 -5.21 5.68
N GLU A 120 7.93 -5.96 5.76
CA GLU A 120 9.01 -5.96 4.77
C GLU A 120 8.48 -6.35 3.38
N TRP A 121 7.63 -7.37 3.31
CA TRP A 121 7.07 -7.81 2.04
C TRP A 121 6.16 -6.77 1.41
N VAL A 122 5.32 -6.09 2.21
CA VAL A 122 4.52 -4.93 1.79
C VAL A 122 5.44 -3.82 1.25
N GLN A 123 6.50 -3.47 1.97
CA GLN A 123 7.44 -2.43 1.56
C GLN A 123 8.16 -2.79 0.26
N MET A 124 8.64 -4.03 0.12
CA MET A 124 9.29 -4.50 -1.11
C MET A 124 8.36 -4.39 -2.32
N ARG A 125 7.09 -4.80 -2.19
CA ARG A 125 6.08 -4.67 -3.25
C ARG A 125 5.83 -3.22 -3.64
N TYR A 126 5.76 -2.32 -2.66
CA TYR A 126 5.62 -0.88 -2.90
C TYR A 126 6.82 -0.32 -3.67
N THR A 127 8.04 -0.62 -3.24
CA THR A 127 9.27 -0.17 -3.89
C THR A 127 9.34 -0.63 -5.34
N LEU A 128 9.04 -1.91 -5.61
CA LEU A 128 8.99 -2.44 -6.98
C LEU A 128 7.97 -1.72 -7.88
N MET A 129 6.85 -1.26 -7.32
CA MET A 129 5.85 -0.46 -8.04
C MET A 129 6.34 0.95 -8.34
N CYS A 130 6.96 1.61 -7.34
CA CYS A 130 7.54 2.94 -7.51
C CYS A 130 8.68 2.94 -8.52
N ASP A 131 9.58 1.95 -8.47
CA ASP A 131 10.70 1.82 -9.42
C ASP A 131 10.21 1.64 -10.86
N ARG A 132 9.15 0.86 -11.06
CA ARG A 132 8.48 0.72 -12.36
C ARG A 132 7.87 2.03 -12.83
N PHE A 133 7.25 2.79 -11.93
CA PHE A 133 6.67 4.10 -12.25
C PHE A 133 7.74 5.12 -12.65
N ASP A 134 8.87 5.14 -11.92
CA ASP A 134 10.00 6.01 -12.23
C ASP A 134 10.66 5.63 -13.57
N ALA A 135 10.82 4.33 -13.85
CA ALA A 135 11.30 3.85 -15.13
C ALA A 135 10.36 4.25 -16.28
N PHE A 136 9.04 4.11 -16.08
CA PHE A 136 8.03 4.58 -17.03
C PHE A 136 8.12 6.10 -17.27
N CYS A 137 8.24 6.91 -16.21
CA CYS A 137 8.37 8.35 -16.32
C CYS A 137 9.65 8.75 -17.09
N ARG A 138 10.77 8.06 -16.87
CA ARG A 138 12.02 8.26 -17.62
C ARG A 138 11.83 7.93 -19.11
N LEU A 139 11.13 6.84 -19.43
CA LEU A 139 10.82 6.45 -20.81
C LEU A 139 9.90 7.47 -21.49
N ALA A 140 8.82 7.89 -20.84
CA ALA A 140 7.90 8.89 -21.36
C ALA A 140 8.60 10.24 -21.62
N LYS A 141 9.53 10.64 -20.76
CA LYS A 141 10.36 11.84 -20.96
C LYS A 141 11.28 11.70 -22.18
N LYS A 142 11.93 10.54 -22.37
CA LYS A 142 12.76 10.25 -23.55
C LYS A 142 11.93 10.30 -24.85
N GLU A 143 10.74 9.71 -24.85
CA GLU A 143 9.86 9.71 -26.02
C GLU A 143 9.41 11.13 -26.40
N ARG A 144 9.07 11.96 -25.40
CA ARG A 144 8.73 13.37 -25.62
C ARG A 144 9.92 14.16 -26.20
N MET A 145 11.13 13.91 -25.71
CA MET A 145 12.34 14.53 -26.28
C MET A 145 12.57 14.11 -27.74
N LEU A 146 12.41 12.82 -28.07
CA LEU A 146 12.53 12.30 -29.43
C LEU A 146 11.52 12.95 -30.38
N LYS A 147 10.25 13.05 -29.96
CA LYS A 147 9.20 13.73 -30.76
C LYS A 147 9.56 15.19 -31.03
N ASN A 148 10.08 15.92 -30.03
CA ASN A 148 10.50 17.30 -30.19
C ASN A 148 11.71 17.45 -31.13
N LEU A 149 12.70 16.54 -31.05
CA LEU A 149 13.85 16.52 -31.95
C LEU A 149 13.44 16.25 -33.41
N MET A 150 12.56 15.27 -33.62
CA MET A 150 12.02 14.95 -34.95
C MET A 150 11.26 16.15 -35.54
N ARG A 151 10.44 16.83 -34.72
CA ARG A 151 9.69 18.02 -35.14
C ARG A 151 10.60 19.17 -35.54
N ARG A 152 11.66 19.44 -34.77
CA ARG A 152 12.67 20.47 -35.10
C ARG A 152 13.41 20.14 -36.39
N LYS A 153 13.83 18.88 -36.57
CA LYS A 153 14.53 18.41 -37.78
C LYS A 153 13.65 18.49 -39.03
N TYR A 154 12.35 18.26 -38.88
CA TYR A 154 11.39 18.41 -39.98
C TYR A 154 11.18 19.89 -40.34
N GLN A 155 11.02 20.76 -39.35
CA GLN A 155 10.88 22.20 -39.56
C GLN A 155 12.12 22.84 -40.19
N SER A 156 13.33 22.43 -39.79
CA SER A 156 14.57 22.94 -40.38
C SER A 156 14.73 22.53 -41.86
N LYS A 157 14.18 21.39 -42.26
CA LYS A 157 14.16 20.96 -43.67
C LYS A 157 13.16 21.74 -44.52
N MET A 158 12.05 22.19 -43.93
CA MET A 158 11.02 22.98 -44.60
C MET A 158 11.41 24.45 -44.82
N GLN A 159 12.34 24.99 -44.03
CA GLN A 159 12.81 26.39 -44.13
C GLN A 159 14.06 26.57 -45.01
N GLY A 160 14.68 25.46 -45.45
CA GLY A 160 15.86 25.45 -46.30
C GLY A 160 15.61 24.99 -47.74
N ALA A 161 14.34 24.94 -48.17
CA ALA A 161 13.88 24.65 -49.52
C ALA A 161 13.06 25.83 -50.02
#